data_AF-A0A822IKE1-F1
#
_entry.id   AF-A0A822IKE1-F1
#
_cell.length_a   1.000
_cell.length_b   1.000
_cell.length_c   1.000
_cell.angle_alpha   90.00
_cell.angle_beta   90.00
_cell.angle_gamma   90.00
#
_symmetry.space_group_name_H-M   'P 1'
#
loop_
_entity.id
_entity.type
_entity.pdbx_description
1 polymer ?
#
loop_
_entity_poly.entity_id
_entity_poly.type
_entity_poly.pdbx_seq_one_letter_code
_entity_poly.pdbx_strand_id
1 'polypeptide(L)'
;MINYVYRGIIHKYYPDFLIKLNNEKTLILEVKGKDDQQNKTKREFLNEWINAVNSDGRFGKWCWSVSFRTSDVKDILNKHSKE
;
A
#
# COMPACT_ATOMS: atom_id res chain seq x y z
N MET A 1 2.69 -2.86 11.53
CA MET A 1 1.40 -3.57 11.63
C MET A 1 0.31 -2.54 11.41
N ILE A 2 -0.50 -2.69 10.37
CA ILE A 2 -1.64 -1.81 10.11
C ILE A 2 -2.89 -2.57 10.57
N ASN A 3 -3.62 -2.01 11.54
CA ASN A 3 -4.87 -2.61 12.02
C ASN A 3 -6.02 -2.12 11.15
N TYR A 4 -6.84 -3.03 10.63
CA TYR A 4 -8.09 -2.69 9.92
C TYR A 4 -9.24 -3.55 10.43
N VAL A 5 -10.46 -3.03 10.39
CA VAL A 5 -11.67 -3.74 10.83
C VAL A 5 -12.41 -4.25 9.62
N TYR A 6 -12.69 -5.56 9.56
CA TYR A 6 -13.51 -6.16 8.51
C TYR A 6 -14.55 -7.08 9.14
N ARG A 7 -15.83 -6.84 8.83
CA ARG A 7 -16.99 -7.57 9.39
C ARG A 7 -16.97 -7.69 10.92
N GLY A 8 -16.56 -6.62 11.61
CA GLY A 8 -16.50 -6.58 13.09
C GLY A 8 -15.29 -7.30 13.70
N ILE A 9 -14.38 -7.83 12.90
CA ILE A 9 -13.16 -8.51 13.37
C ILE A 9 -11.94 -7.63 13.05
N ILE A 10 -11.07 -7.43 14.04
CA ILE A 10 -9.79 -6.73 13.86
C ILE A 10 -8.84 -7.66 13.09
N HIS A 11 -8.43 -7.22 11.92
CA HIS A 11 -7.43 -7.88 11.10
C HIS A 11 -6.12 -7.11 11.15
N LYS A 12 -5.02 -7.85 11.19
CA LYS A 12 -3.67 -7.29 11.09
C LYS A 12 -3.21 -7.41 9.65
N TYR A 13 -2.96 -6.28 9.02
CA TYR A 13 -2.31 -6.21 7.71
C TYR A 13 -0.81 -5.98 7.89
N TYR A 14 -0.03 -6.87 7.26
CA TYR A 14 1.41 -6.77 7.16
C TYR A 14 1.74 -6.62 5.68
N PRO A 15 2.31 -5.46 5.28
CA PRO A 15 2.66 -5.26 3.89
C PRO A 15 3.82 -6.18 3.50
N ASP A 16 3.84 -6.62 2.23
CA ASP A 16 4.95 -7.42 1.70
C ASP A 16 6.26 -6.61 1.72
N PHE A 17 6.21 -5.35 1.26
CA PHE A 17 7.33 -4.42 1.29
C PHE A 17 6.91 -3.02 1.71
N LEU A 18 7.80 -2.36 2.44
CA LEU A 18 7.72 -0.94 2.77
C LEU A 18 8.96 -0.23 2.23
N ILE A 19 8.76 0.71 1.30
CA ILE A 19 9.83 1.32 0.53
C ILE A 19 9.81 2.82 0.79
N LYS A 20 10.93 3.38 1.28
CA LYS A 20 11.11 4.83 1.36
C LYS A 20 11.66 5.34 0.03
N LEU A 21 10.88 6.14 -0.67
CA LEU A 21 11.27 6.76 -1.93
C LEU A 21 12.13 8.00 -1.68
N ASN A 22 12.87 8.41 -2.71
CA ASN A 22 13.74 9.59 -2.69
C ASN A 22 12.98 10.92 -2.57
N ASN A 23 11.70 10.94 -2.95
CA ASN A 23 10.79 12.08 -2.78
C ASN A 23 10.11 12.10 -1.41
N GLU A 24 10.72 11.44 -0.41
CA GLU A 24 10.26 11.33 0.97
C GLU A 24 8.90 10.61 1.16
N LYS A 25 8.33 10.06 0.09
CA LYS A 25 7.12 9.23 0.18
C LYS A 25 7.44 7.83 0.69
N THR A 26 6.52 7.26 1.46
CA THR A 26 6.56 5.86 1.85
C THR A 26 5.60 5.06 0.99
N LEU A 27 6.13 4.13 0.20
CA LEU A 27 5.36 3.25 -0.66
C LEU A 27 5.19 1.88 -0.01
N ILE A 28 3.94 1.45 0.15
CA ILE A 28 3.59 0.06 0.43
C ILE A 28 3.50 -0.69 -0.90
N LEU A 29 4.31 -1.72 -1.09
CA LEU A 29 4.30 -2.54 -2.29
C LEU A 29 3.87 -3.97 -1.94
N GLU A 30 2.77 -4.40 -2.55
CA GLU A 30 2.26 -5.77 -2.45
C GLU A 30 2.68 -6.57 -3.69
N VAL A 31 3.14 -7.80 -3.51
CA VAL A 31 3.47 -8.69 -4.63
C VAL A 31 2.44 -9.81 -4.69
N LYS A 32 1.79 -9.98 -5.84
CA LYS A 32 0.74 -11.01 -6.04
C LYS A 32 0.93 -11.72 -7.36
N GLY A 33 0.80 -13.06 -7.37
CA GLY A 33 0.87 -13.84 -8.61
C GLY A 33 -0.46 -13.94 -9.37
N LYS A 34 -1.59 -13.97 -8.65
CA LYS A 34 -2.95 -14.05 -9.22
C LYS A 34 -3.89 -13.19 -8.38
N ASP A 35 -4.71 -12.37 -9.04
CA ASP A 35 -5.67 -11.52 -8.32
C ASP A 35 -6.90 -12.35 -7.94
N ASP A 36 -7.34 -12.24 -6.68
CA ASP A 36 -8.56 -12.88 -6.17
C ASP A 36 -9.48 -11.80 -5.58
N GLN A 37 -10.79 -12.03 -5.58
CA GLN A 37 -11.82 -11.04 -5.20
C GLN A 37 -11.57 -10.47 -3.79
N GLN A 38 -10.98 -11.28 -2.89
CA GLN A 38 -10.62 -10.87 -1.53
C GLN A 38 -9.58 -9.73 -1.50
N ASN A 39 -8.74 -9.59 -2.54
CA ASN A 39 -7.74 -8.54 -2.61
C ASN A 39 -8.36 -7.16 -2.80
N LYS A 40 -9.52 -7.06 -3.48
CA LYS A 40 -10.17 -5.77 -3.73
C LYS A 40 -10.58 -5.10 -2.42
N THR A 41 -11.21 -5.85 -1.53
CA THR A 41 -11.62 -5.36 -0.22
C THR A 41 -10.42 -4.96 0.63
N LYS A 42 -9.32 -5.75 0.64
CA LYS A 42 -8.08 -5.38 1.34
C LYS A 42 -7.50 -4.06 0.81
N ARG A 43 -7.54 -3.83 -0.51
CA ARG A 43 -7.08 -2.60 -1.16
C ARG A 43 -7.90 -1.38 -0.76
N GLU A 44 -9.21 -1.52 -0.63
CA GLU A 44 -10.10 -0.43 -0.18
C GLU A 44 -9.73 0.02 1.25
N PHE A 45 -9.57 -0.92 2.18
CA PHE A 45 -9.13 -0.60 3.55
C PHE A 45 -7.72 -0.01 3.60
N LEU A 46 -6.79 -0.53 2.79
CA LEU A 46 -5.44 0.02 2.69
C LEU A 46 -5.48 1.46 2.21
N ASN A 47 -6.31 1.74 1.20
CA ASN A 47 -6.47 3.09 0.66
C ASN A 47 -7.05 4.05 1.69
N GLU A 48 -8.07 3.63 2.44
CA GLU A 48 -8.62 4.43 3.54
C GLU A 48 -7.58 4.71 4.62
N TRP A 49 -6.78 3.71 5.00
CA TRP A 49 -5.71 3.89 5.98
C TRP A 49 -4.64 4.87 5.48
N ILE A 50 -4.22 4.75 4.21
CA ILE A 50 -3.27 5.69 3.58
C ILE A 50 -3.83 7.12 3.59
N ASN A 51 -5.12 7.29 3.27
CA ASN A 51 -5.77 8.60 3.30
C ASN A 51 -5.80 9.19 4.72
N ALA A 52 -6.09 8.37 5.73
CA ALA A 52 -6.07 8.80 7.13
C ALA A 52 -4.66 9.23 7.57
N VAL A 53 -3.62 8.45 7.24
CA VAL A 53 -2.22 8.79 7.53
C VAL A 53 -1.78 10.07 6.83
N ASN A 54 -2.13 10.22 5.56
CA ASN A 54 -1.83 11.43 4.78
C ASN A 54 -2.57 12.66 5.31
N SER A 55 -3.78 12.48 5.84
CA SER A 55 -4.57 13.58 6.44
C SER A 55 -4.02 14.00 7.80
N ASP A 56 -3.50 13.06 8.59
CA ASP A 56 -2.85 13.36 9.88
C ASP A 56 -1.51 14.10 9.69
N GLY A 57 -0.77 13.79 8.62
CA GLY A 57 0.42 14.54 8.18
C GLY A 57 1.68 14.33 9.03
N ARG A 58 1.59 13.68 10.20
CA ARG A 58 2.74 13.45 11.10
C ARG A 58 3.71 12.40 10.57
N PHE A 59 3.27 11.55 9.64
CA PHE A 59 4.04 10.42 9.12
C PHE A 59 4.56 10.64 7.70
N GLY A 60 4.45 11.86 7.16
CA GLY A 60 4.79 12.16 5.77
C GLY A 60 3.73 11.67 4.79
N LYS A 61 4.08 11.61 3.49
CA LYS A 61 3.18 11.13 2.43
C LYS A 61 3.35 9.64 2.20
N TRP A 62 2.25 8.92 2.21
CA TRP A 62 2.18 7.49 1.98
C TRP A 62 1.40 7.19 0.70
N CYS A 63 1.82 6.14 0.00
CA CYS A 63 1.14 5.60 -1.15
C CYS A 63 1.21 4.06 -1.13
N TRP A 64 0.40 3.42 -1.96
CA TRP A 64 0.41 1.97 -2.09
C TRP A 64 0.30 1.55 -3.55
N SER A 65 0.85 0.38 -3.89
CA SER A 65 0.75 -0.21 -5.21
C SER A 65 0.87 -1.74 -5.14
N VAL A 66 0.46 -2.42 -6.21
CA VAL A 66 0.50 -3.88 -6.34
C VAL A 66 1.30 -4.25 -7.57
N SER A 67 2.32 -5.07 -7.36
CA SER A 67 3.11 -5.73 -8.40
C SER A 67 2.51 -7.10 -8.70
N PHE A 68 2.21 -7.34 -9.97
CA PHE A 68 1.77 -8.65 -10.45
C PHE A 68 2.92 -9.47 -11.06
N ARG A 69 4.01 -8.79 -11.44
CA ARG A 69 5.21 -9.41 -12.02
C ARG A 69 6.44 -8.68 -11.51
N THR A 70 7.52 -9.40 -11.23
CA THR A 70 8.78 -8.78 -10.79
C THR A 70 9.32 -7.71 -11.75
N SER A 71 9.00 -7.81 -13.05
CA SER A 71 9.36 -6.83 -14.06
C SER A 71 8.66 -5.47 -13.90
N ASP A 72 7.44 -5.42 -13.35
CA ASP A 72 6.65 -4.18 -13.23
C ASP A 72 7.08 -3.30 -12.04
N VAL A 73 7.88 -3.85 -11.12
CA VAL A 73 8.31 -3.15 -9.90
C VAL A 73 9.07 -1.87 -10.23
N LYS A 74 9.95 -1.91 -11.24
CA LYS A 74 10.70 -0.72 -11.67
C LYS A 74 9.78 0.39 -12.16
N ASP A 75 8.75 0.04 -12.93
CA ASP A 75 7.78 1.01 -13.46
C ASP A 75 6.94 1.61 -12.33
N ILE A 76 6.51 0.79 -11.36
CA ILE A 76 5.78 1.23 -10.17
C ILE A 76 6.62 2.22 -9.35
N LEU A 77 7.89 1.90 -9.09
CA LEU A 77 8.79 2.78 -8.34
C LEU A 77 9.02 4.11 -9.07
N ASN A 78 9.26 4.05 -10.38
CA ASN A 78 9.45 5.25 -11.20
C ASN A 78 8.20 6.14 -11.22
N LYS A 79 7.01 5.54 -11.28
CA LYS A 79 5.73 6.27 -11.25
C LYS A 79 5.59 7.07 -9.95
N HIS A 80 5.80 6.44 -8.81
CA HIS A 80 5.59 7.09 -7.51
C HIS A 80 6.75 8.01 -7.07
N SER A 81 7.94 7.84 -7.64
CA SER A 81 9.09 8.73 -7.39
C SER A 81 8.97 10.05 -8.16
N LYS A 82 8.31 10.06 -9.33
CA LYS A 82 8.15 11.25 -10.19
C LYS A 82 6.93 12.11 -9.85
N GLU A 83 5.93 11.55 -9.17
CA GLU A 83 4.82 12.28 -8.54
C GLU A 83 5.29 13.07 -7.32
#